data_AF-A0A9Q4GEZ3-F1
#
_entry.id   AF-A0A9Q4GEZ3-F1
#
_cell.length_a   1.000
_cell.length_b   1.000
_cell.length_c   1.000
_cell.angle_alpha   90.00
_cell.angle_beta   90.00
_cell.angle_gamma   90.00
#
_symmetry.space_group_name_H-M   'P 1'
#
loop_
_entity.id
_entity.type
_entity.pdbx_description
1 polymer ?
#
loop_
_entity_poly.entity_id
_entity_poly.type
_entity_poly.pdbx_seq_one_letter_code
_entity_poly.pdbx_strand_id
1 'polypeptide(L)'
;MAALAHLGVGLAAKRINTKIPLYILILSAWAGDIIWTMFFLLGVESYPSSGKAAPSPWSHGLFMNIIWALAAAAITWLISRRKGVSVFIGLLVFSHWAIDLLTHPMRAVMPDDPPLPLFFEGSASAGLGLYSTQLGVNLGEYGSLAVGIIFYALALRKIKRENLRGNS
;
A
#
# COMPACT_ATOMS: atom_id res chain seq x y z
N MET A 1 4.61 5.46 -8.06
CA MET A 1 4.27 4.95 -6.72
C MET A 1 3.94 6.12 -5.79
N ALA A 2 2.92 5.97 -4.95
CA ALA A 2 2.56 6.92 -3.91
C ALA A 2 3.34 6.60 -2.61
N ALA A 3 4.65 6.80 -2.65
CA ALA A 3 5.62 6.22 -1.71
C ALA A 3 5.35 6.57 -0.24
N LEU A 4 5.26 7.87 0.03
CA LEU A 4 5.06 8.42 1.37
C LEU A 4 3.61 8.20 1.83
N ALA A 5 2.66 8.15 0.90
CA ALA A 5 1.29 7.77 1.20
C ALA A 5 1.21 6.34 1.76
N HIS A 6 1.80 5.36 1.07
CA HIS A 6 1.85 3.97 1.54
C HIS A 6 2.63 3.82 2.85
N LEU A 7 3.74 4.55 3.00
CA LEU A 7 4.47 4.61 4.27
C LEU A 7 3.59 5.17 5.41
N GLY A 8 2.84 6.24 5.14
CA GLY A 8 1.89 6.84 6.07
C GLY A 8 0.83 5.85 6.55
N VAL A 9 0.29 5.03 5.65
CA VAL A 9 -0.66 3.95 5.99
C VAL A 9 -0.02 2.91 6.90
N GLY A 10 1.20 2.45 6.57
CA GLY A 10 1.95 1.49 7.41
C GLY A 10 2.25 2.03 8.82
N LEU A 11 2.63 3.31 8.93
CA LEU A 11 2.83 3.99 10.21
C LEU A 11 1.52 4.09 11.01
N ALA A 12 0.43 4.50 10.35
CA ALA A 12 -0.88 4.65 10.98
C ALA A 12 -1.42 3.31 11.50
N ALA A 13 -1.20 2.22 10.76
CA ALA A 13 -1.62 0.87 11.12
C ALA A 13 -1.12 0.43 12.51
N LYS A 14 0.04 0.94 12.95
CA LYS A 14 0.62 0.63 14.27
C LYS A 14 -0.30 1.07 15.42
N ARG A 15 -1.11 2.12 15.22
CA ARG A 15 -2.09 2.59 16.20
C ARG A 15 -3.18 1.54 16.46
N ILE A 16 -3.61 0.85 15.40
CA ILE A 16 -4.67 -0.14 15.43
C ILE A 16 -4.16 -1.40 16.12
N ASN A 17 -3.01 -1.92 15.66
CA ASN A 17 -2.40 -3.10 16.26
C ASN A 17 -0.96 -2.84 16.73
N THR A 18 -0.83 -2.48 18.01
CA THR A 18 0.46 -2.17 18.63
C THR A 18 1.37 -3.38 18.80
N LYS A 19 0.83 -4.61 18.71
CA LYS A 19 1.60 -5.85 18.92
C LYS A 19 2.36 -6.30 17.67
N ILE A 20 1.93 -5.90 16.48
CA ILE A 20 2.62 -6.26 15.23
C ILE A 20 3.87 -5.38 15.07
N PRO A 21 5.05 -5.95 14.74
CA PRO A 21 6.25 -5.15 14.49
C PRO A 21 6.03 -4.11 13.38
N LEU A 22 6.58 -2.91 13.55
CA LEU A 22 6.34 -1.80 12.62
C LEU A 22 6.76 -2.14 11.18
N TYR A 23 7.89 -2.82 11.02
CA TYR A 23 8.40 -3.19 9.70
C TYR A 23 7.43 -4.11 8.94
N ILE A 24 6.74 -5.03 9.62
CA ILE A 24 5.71 -5.88 8.98
C ILE A 24 4.57 -5.01 8.43
N LEU A 25 4.13 -4.01 9.19
CA LEU A 25 3.05 -3.11 8.77
C LEU A 25 3.44 -2.26 7.55
N ILE A 26 4.67 -1.74 7.54
CA ILE A 26 5.20 -0.98 6.40
C ILE A 26 5.34 -1.88 5.18
N LEU A 27 5.95 -3.05 5.31
CA LEU A 27 6.10 -4.01 4.22
C LEU A 27 4.75 -4.47 3.65
N SER A 28 3.73 -4.66 4.50
CA SER A 28 2.38 -4.97 4.04
C SER A 28 1.77 -3.83 3.22
N ALA A 29 1.88 -2.58 3.68
CA ALA A 29 1.36 -1.42 2.93
C ALA A 29 2.12 -1.18 1.61
N TRP A 30 3.38 -1.62 1.52
CA TRP A 30 4.24 -1.51 0.34
C TRP A 30 4.25 -2.76 -0.55
N ALA A 31 3.42 -3.77 -0.24
CA ALA A 31 3.55 -5.07 -0.88
C ALA A 31 3.36 -5.02 -2.40
N GLY A 32 2.46 -4.16 -2.91
CA GLY A 32 2.24 -3.99 -4.35
C GLY A 32 3.50 -3.49 -5.07
N ASP A 33 4.12 -2.43 -4.58
CA ASP A 33 5.39 -1.90 -5.11
C ASP A 33 6.55 -2.90 -5.04
N ILE A 34 6.63 -3.68 -3.96
CA ILE A 34 7.65 -4.73 -3.81
C ILE A 34 7.44 -5.82 -4.87
N ILE A 35 6.19 -6.26 -5.06
CA ILE A 35 5.83 -7.26 -6.07
C ILE A 35 6.11 -6.73 -7.48
N TRP A 36 5.72 -5.48 -7.75
CA TRP A 36 6.01 -4.81 -9.02
C TRP A 36 7.51 -4.75 -9.28
N THR A 37 8.33 -4.41 -8.28
CA THR A 37 9.79 -4.39 -8.41
C THR A 37 10.33 -5.77 -8.81
N MET A 38 9.81 -6.84 -8.22
CA MET A 38 10.20 -8.21 -8.61
C MET A 38 9.79 -8.52 -10.05
N PHE A 39 8.57 -8.17 -10.47
CA PHE A 39 8.11 -8.38 -11.84
C PHE A 39 8.85 -7.54 -12.87
N PHE A 40 9.21 -6.30 -12.52
CA PHE A 40 10.05 -5.44 -13.33
C PHE A 40 11.44 -6.06 -13.55
N LEU A 41 12.09 -6.54 -12.48
CA LEU A 41 13.39 -7.20 -12.56
C LEU A 41 13.36 -8.51 -13.36
N LEU A 42 12.21 -9.20 -13.37
CA LEU A 42 11.99 -10.41 -14.15
C LEU A 42 11.51 -10.15 -15.59
N GLY A 43 11.30 -8.88 -15.98
CA GLY A 43 10.81 -8.49 -17.31
C GLY A 43 9.33 -8.80 -17.57
N VAL A 44 8.55 -9.08 -16.52
CA VAL A 44 7.10 -9.34 -16.59
C VAL A 44 6.30 -8.04 -16.67
N GLU A 45 6.76 -7.00 -15.97
CA GLU A 45 6.16 -5.66 -15.98
C GLU A 45 7.24 -4.62 -16.34
N SER A 46 6.82 -3.40 -16.69
CA SER A 46 7.74 -2.36 -17.20
C SER A 46 7.33 -0.98 -16.70
N TYR A 47 8.28 -0.04 -16.73
CA TYR A 47 7.98 1.38 -16.53
C TYR A 47 7.28 1.98 -17.76
N PRO A 48 6.33 2.92 -17.56
CA PRO A 48 5.85 3.77 -18.64
C PRO A 48 7.00 4.56 -19.26
N SER A 49 7.01 4.69 -20.59
CA SER A 49 8.02 5.44 -21.34
C SER A 49 7.37 6.20 -22.48
N SER A 50 8.07 7.15 -23.10
CA SER A 50 7.52 8.04 -24.14
C SER A 50 6.70 7.29 -25.20
N GLY A 51 5.37 7.46 -25.17
CA GLY A 51 4.44 6.83 -26.12
C GLY A 51 4.08 5.37 -25.84
N LYS A 52 4.53 4.80 -24.72
CA LYS A 52 4.22 3.43 -24.27
C LYS A 52 3.63 3.47 -22.87
N ALA A 53 2.31 3.34 -22.81
CA ALA A 53 1.62 2.99 -21.57
C ALA A 53 2.12 1.61 -21.10
N ALA A 54 2.55 1.50 -19.84
CA ALA A 54 3.02 0.25 -19.25
C ALA A 54 2.09 -0.17 -18.11
N PRO A 55 0.92 -0.74 -18.41
CA PRO A 55 0.01 -1.24 -17.40
C PRO A 55 0.67 -2.37 -16.61
N SER A 56 0.37 -2.43 -15.31
CA SER A 56 0.95 -3.42 -14.40
C SER A 56 -0.16 -4.33 -13.81
N PRO A 57 -0.76 -5.23 -14.62
CA PRO A 57 -1.90 -6.03 -14.18
C PRO A 57 -1.56 -7.07 -13.11
N TRP A 58 -0.29 -7.49 -13.01
CA TRP A 58 0.14 -8.54 -12.08
C TRP A 58 0.40 -8.03 -10.67
N SER A 59 0.89 -6.80 -10.54
CA SER A 59 1.16 -6.16 -9.25
C SER A 59 0.14 -5.10 -8.85
N HIS A 60 -0.44 -4.35 -9.79
CA HIS A 60 -1.32 -3.21 -9.55
C HIS A 60 -2.74 -3.41 -10.08
N GLY A 61 -3.03 -4.56 -10.71
CA GLY A 61 -4.40 -4.93 -11.07
C GLY A 61 -5.26 -5.19 -9.84
N LEU A 62 -6.55 -4.78 -9.86
CA LEU A 62 -7.48 -5.02 -8.73
C LEU A 62 -7.59 -6.51 -8.40
N PHE A 63 -7.83 -7.33 -9.42
CA PHE A 63 -7.93 -8.79 -9.26
C PHE A 63 -6.70 -9.37 -8.56
N MET A 64 -5.50 -9.02 -9.03
CA MET A 64 -4.26 -9.53 -8.46
C MET A 64 -4.00 -8.98 -7.05
N ASN A 65 -4.35 -7.73 -6.76
CA ASN A 65 -4.25 -7.19 -5.40
C ASN A 65 -5.16 -7.92 -4.40
N ILE A 66 -6.34 -8.38 -4.82
CA ILE A 66 -7.18 -9.26 -4.01
C ILE A 66 -6.46 -10.59 -3.75
N ILE A 67 -5.86 -11.20 -4.77
CA ILE A 67 -5.09 -12.43 -4.63
C ILE A 67 -3.90 -12.25 -3.67
N TRP A 68 -3.12 -11.17 -3.80
CA TRP A 68 -1.99 -10.87 -2.93
C TRP A 68 -2.42 -10.60 -1.48
N ALA A 69 -3.54 -9.90 -1.28
CA ALA A 69 -4.12 -9.68 0.04
C ALA A 69 -4.55 -11.00 0.70
N LEU A 70 -5.20 -11.89 -0.05
CA LEU A 70 -5.60 -13.21 0.43
C LEU A 70 -4.37 -14.10 0.73
N ALA A 71 -3.36 -14.07 -0.14
CA ALA A 71 -2.11 -14.80 0.07
C ALA A 71 -1.38 -14.31 1.34
N ALA A 72 -1.26 -13.00 1.53
CA ALA A 72 -0.65 -12.41 2.72
C ALA A 72 -1.44 -12.77 4.00
N ALA A 73 -2.78 -12.74 3.94
CA ALA A 73 -3.62 -13.18 5.04
C ALA A 73 -3.39 -14.67 5.35
N ALA A 74 -3.36 -15.53 4.34
CA ALA A 74 -3.13 -16.96 4.50
C ALA A 74 -1.76 -17.28 5.11
N ILE A 75 -0.68 -16.67 4.58
CA ILE A 75 0.68 -16.81 5.12
C ILE A 75 0.72 -16.35 6.58
N THR A 76 0.13 -15.20 6.88
CA THR A 76 0.06 -14.67 8.25
C THR A 76 -0.72 -15.60 9.18
N TRP A 77 -1.79 -16.23 8.70
CA TRP A 77 -2.54 -17.23 9.46
C TRP A 77 -1.71 -18.47 9.75
N LEU A 78 -0.98 -19.00 8.77
CA LEU A 78 -0.16 -20.21 8.93
C LEU A 78 0.93 -20.01 9.98
N ILE A 79 1.54 -18.83 10.02
CA ILE A 79 2.61 -18.48 10.96
C ILE A 79 2.06 -18.14 12.35
N SER A 80 1.06 -17.25 12.43
CA SER A 80 0.61 -16.69 13.71
C SER A 80 -0.53 -17.47 14.38
N ARG A 81 -1.31 -18.23 13.60
CA ARG A 81 -2.59 -18.86 14.00
C ARG A 81 -3.58 -17.89 14.65
N ARG A 82 -3.48 -16.60 14.33
CA ARG A 82 -4.33 -15.53 14.86
C ARG A 82 -5.17 -14.91 13.75
N LYS A 83 -6.47 -15.23 13.72
CA LYS A 83 -7.41 -14.79 12.67
C LYS A 83 -7.41 -13.27 12.53
N GLY A 84 -7.47 -12.55 13.65
CA GLY A 84 -7.47 -11.08 13.64
C GLY A 84 -6.20 -10.46 13.05
N VAL A 85 -5.02 -11.06 13.30
CA VAL A 85 -3.75 -10.57 12.72
C VAL A 85 -3.71 -10.88 11.23
N SER A 86 -4.12 -12.08 10.84
CA SER A 86 -4.21 -12.51 9.44
C SER A 86 -5.10 -11.59 8.59
N VAL A 87 -6.34 -11.35 9.04
CA VAL A 87 -7.28 -10.46 8.34
C VAL A 87 -6.72 -9.04 8.27
N PHE A 88 -6.13 -8.55 9.37
CA PHE A 88 -5.57 -7.20 9.41
C PHE A 88 -4.41 -7.01 8.41
N ILE A 89 -3.50 -7.97 8.30
CA ILE A 89 -2.42 -7.92 7.32
C ILE A 89 -2.95 -8.00 5.88
N GLY A 90 -3.93 -8.87 5.60
CA GLY A 90 -4.55 -8.93 4.27
C GLY A 90 -5.20 -7.60 3.87
N LEU A 91 -5.97 -6.98 4.78
CA LEU A 91 -6.56 -5.66 4.54
C LEU A 91 -5.49 -4.57 4.35
N LEU A 92 -4.38 -4.65 5.08
CA LEU A 92 -3.28 -3.70 4.94
C LEU A 92 -2.57 -3.84 3.59
N VAL A 93 -2.40 -5.07 3.09
CA VAL A 93 -1.91 -5.30 1.71
C VAL A 93 -2.90 -4.76 0.68
N PHE A 94 -4.20 -5.03 0.83
CA PHE A 94 -5.21 -4.51 -0.09
C PHE A 94 -5.31 -2.97 -0.07
N SER A 95 -4.97 -2.34 1.06
CA SER A 95 -4.98 -0.87 1.15
C SER A 95 -4.06 -0.20 0.14
N HIS A 96 -3.02 -0.91 -0.35
CA HIS A 96 -2.14 -0.44 -1.41
C HIS A 96 -2.94 -0.07 -2.66
N TRP A 97 -3.69 -1.02 -3.22
CA TRP A 97 -4.52 -0.77 -4.39
C TRP A 97 -5.57 0.31 -4.15
N ALA A 98 -6.13 0.40 -2.94
CA ALA A 98 -7.11 1.43 -2.61
C ALA A 98 -6.49 2.85 -2.66
N ILE A 99 -5.26 3.02 -2.19
CA ILE A 99 -4.52 4.28 -2.31
C ILE A 99 -4.14 4.54 -3.77
N ASP A 100 -3.72 3.50 -4.51
CA ASP A 100 -3.41 3.64 -5.93
C ASP A 100 -4.63 4.05 -6.74
N LEU A 101 -5.83 3.55 -6.43
CA LEU A 101 -7.07 3.95 -7.10
C LEU A 101 -7.32 5.45 -6.98
N LEU A 102 -6.98 6.05 -5.84
CA LEU A 102 -7.10 7.50 -5.65
C LEU A 102 -6.05 8.25 -6.45
N THR A 103 -4.83 7.74 -6.48
CA THR A 103 -3.66 8.46 -7.01
C THR A 103 -3.49 8.32 -8.52
N HIS A 104 -3.63 7.11 -9.06
CA HIS A 104 -3.51 6.82 -10.48
C HIS A 104 -4.69 7.38 -11.28
N PRO A 105 -4.47 7.78 -12.54
CA PRO A 105 -3.15 7.89 -13.20
C PRO A 105 -2.31 9.07 -12.65
N MET A 106 -1.02 8.84 -12.43
CA MET A 106 -0.07 9.74 -11.78
C MET A 106 0.64 10.69 -12.77
N ARG A 107 -0.13 11.36 -13.63
CA ARG A 107 0.40 12.09 -14.80
C ARG A 107 1.36 13.25 -14.48
N ALA A 108 1.30 13.81 -13.27
CA ALA A 108 2.25 14.85 -12.86
C ALA A 108 3.66 14.29 -12.59
N VAL A 109 3.78 12.99 -12.32
CA VAL A 109 5.05 12.31 -12.04
C VAL A 109 5.50 11.50 -13.25
N MET A 110 4.57 10.77 -13.87
CA MET A 110 4.81 9.93 -15.05
C MET A 110 3.74 10.26 -16.10
N PRO A 111 4.06 11.07 -17.13
CA PRO A 111 3.07 11.55 -18.09
C PRO A 111 2.29 10.43 -18.81
N ASP A 112 2.98 9.32 -19.11
CA ASP A 112 2.44 8.15 -19.81
C ASP A 112 1.84 7.09 -18.85
N ASP A 113 1.68 7.41 -17.56
CA ASP A 113 1.12 6.49 -16.58
C ASP A 113 -0.35 6.13 -16.90
N PRO A 114 -0.69 4.84 -17.05
CA PRO A 114 -2.05 4.40 -17.30
C PRO A 114 -2.87 4.34 -16.00
N PRO A 115 -4.21 4.38 -16.08
CA PRO A 115 -5.07 3.97 -14.97
C PRO A 115 -4.87 2.48 -14.63
N LEU A 116 -5.31 2.07 -13.44
CA LEU A 116 -5.09 0.71 -12.93
C LEU A 116 -6.00 -0.31 -13.62
N PRO A 117 -5.46 -1.44 -14.12
CA PRO A 117 -6.27 -2.53 -14.63
C PRO A 117 -7.21 -3.10 -13.56
N LEU A 118 -8.45 -3.45 -13.91
CA LEU A 118 -9.34 -4.15 -12.99
C LEU A 118 -9.08 -5.67 -12.99
N PHE A 119 -8.67 -6.22 -14.14
CA PHE A 119 -8.28 -7.62 -14.32
C PHE A 119 -6.88 -7.68 -14.95
N PHE A 120 -6.75 -8.30 -16.13
CA PHE A 120 -5.50 -8.46 -16.86
C PHE A 120 -5.34 -7.37 -17.92
N GLU A 121 -4.30 -7.49 -18.73
CA GLU A 121 -4.04 -6.59 -19.85
C GLU A 121 -5.25 -6.49 -20.79
N GLY A 122 -5.54 -5.28 -21.27
CA GLY A 122 -6.70 -4.99 -22.11
C GLY A 122 -8.06 -4.96 -21.39
N SER A 123 -8.11 -5.22 -20.07
CA SER A 123 -9.35 -5.08 -19.30
C SER A 123 -9.72 -3.62 -19.04
N ALA A 124 -10.94 -3.39 -18.55
CA ALA A 124 -11.34 -2.08 -18.04
C ALA A 124 -10.37 -1.62 -16.95
N SER A 125 -10.13 -0.31 -16.90
CA SER A 125 -9.20 0.30 -15.94
C SER A 125 -9.89 1.39 -15.12
N ALA A 126 -9.40 1.65 -13.91
CA ALA A 126 -9.92 2.67 -13.00
C ALA A 126 -8.80 3.51 -12.37
N GLY A 127 -9.13 4.75 -12.02
CA GLY A 127 -8.21 5.67 -11.37
C GLY A 127 -8.82 7.07 -11.28
N LEU A 128 -8.77 7.68 -10.09
CA LEU A 128 -9.33 9.02 -9.86
C LEU A 128 -8.35 10.15 -10.22
N GLY A 129 -7.07 9.83 -10.39
CA GLY A 129 -6.07 10.75 -10.91
C GLY A 129 -5.71 11.88 -9.94
N LEU A 130 -5.76 11.66 -8.62
CA LEU A 130 -5.32 12.67 -7.65
C LEU A 130 -3.89 13.15 -7.95
N TYR A 131 -3.02 12.30 -8.48
CA TYR A 131 -1.64 12.64 -8.83
C TYR A 131 -1.50 13.13 -10.29
N SER A 132 -2.59 13.59 -10.90
CA SER A 132 -2.54 14.29 -12.19
C SER A 132 -2.02 15.73 -12.07
N THR A 133 -1.86 16.26 -10.85
CA THR A 133 -1.30 17.59 -10.59
C THR A 133 -0.24 17.53 -9.49
N GLN A 134 0.75 18.44 -9.53
CA GLN A 134 1.79 18.50 -8.49
C GLN A 134 1.21 18.80 -7.10
N LEU A 135 0.13 19.58 -7.03
CA LEU A 135 -0.56 19.84 -5.77
C LEU A 135 -1.15 18.56 -5.19
N GLY A 136 -1.82 17.74 -6.00
CA GLY A 136 -2.37 16.47 -5.56
C GLY A 136 -1.31 15.46 -5.13
N VAL A 137 -0.17 15.42 -5.84
CA VAL A 137 1.02 14.65 -5.41
C VAL A 137 1.49 15.12 -4.03
N ASN A 138 1.75 16.42 -3.85
CA ASN A 138 2.27 16.94 -2.59
C ASN A 138 1.32 16.71 -1.41
N LEU A 139 0.02 16.97 -1.61
CA LEU A 139 -0.98 16.75 -0.56
C LEU A 139 -1.14 15.27 -0.23
N GLY A 140 -1.16 14.40 -1.23
CA GLY A 140 -1.29 12.96 -1.02
C GLY A 140 -0.06 12.37 -0.34
N GLU A 141 1.14 12.72 -0.79
CA GLU A 141 2.39 12.19 -0.24
C GLU A 141 2.67 12.73 1.16
N TYR A 142 2.85 14.05 1.30
CA TYR A 142 3.23 14.67 2.56
C TYR A 142 2.09 14.71 3.58
N GLY A 143 0.85 14.89 3.12
CA GLY A 143 -0.33 14.87 4.00
C GLY A 143 -0.55 13.49 4.63
N SER A 144 -0.51 12.43 3.82
CA SER A 144 -0.64 11.06 4.32
C SER A 144 0.51 10.66 5.24
N LEU A 145 1.75 11.07 4.93
CA LEU A 145 2.89 10.84 5.81
C LEU A 145 2.73 11.55 7.15
N ALA A 146 2.34 12.83 7.15
CA ALA A 146 2.13 13.59 8.38
C ALA A 146 1.06 12.93 9.26
N VAL A 147 -0.05 12.52 8.66
CA VAL A 147 -1.11 11.77 9.36
C VAL A 147 -0.57 10.44 9.92
N GLY A 148 0.18 9.68 9.12
CA GLY A 148 0.82 8.44 9.54
C GLY A 148 1.74 8.61 10.74
N ILE A 149 2.59 9.64 10.74
CA ILE A 149 3.49 9.99 11.85
C ILE A 149 2.69 10.33 13.11
N ILE A 150 1.62 11.12 12.99
CA ILE A 150 0.75 11.46 14.12
C ILE A 150 0.16 10.17 14.73
N PHE A 151 -0.42 9.29 13.92
CA PHE A 151 -0.99 8.03 14.40
C PHE A 151 0.07 7.10 15.01
N TYR A 152 1.27 7.05 14.45
CA TYR A 152 2.38 6.30 15.01
C TYR A 152 2.83 6.85 16.38
N ALA A 153 2.96 8.17 16.53
CA ALA A 153 3.27 8.80 17.81
C ALA A 153 2.19 8.50 18.87
N LEU A 154 0.92 8.53 18.47
CA LEU A 154 -0.20 8.13 19.33
C LEU A 154 -0.14 6.63 19.70
N ALA A 155 0.37 5.78 18.81
CA ALA A 155 0.61 4.36 19.09
C ALA A 155 1.70 4.18 20.14
N LEU A 156 2.82 4.90 20.05
CA LEU A 156 3.89 4.89 21.04
C LEU A 156 3.39 5.32 22.43
N ARG A 157 2.54 6.37 22.49
CA ARG A 157 1.88 6.80 23.74
C ARG A 157 0.97 5.71 24.32
N LYS A 158 0.27 4.93 23.49
CA LYS A 158 -0.53 3.80 23.95
C LYS A 158 0.35 2.69 24.53
N ILE A 159 1.40 2.28 23.81
CA ILE A 159 2.34 1.25 24.27
C ILE A 159 2.96 1.63 25.63
N LYS A 160 3.43 2.87 25.78
CA LYS A 160 3.99 3.36 27.04
C LYS A 160 2.99 3.25 28.20
N ARG A 161 1.73 3.63 27.98
CA ARG A 161 0.67 3.55 29.01
C ARG A 161 0.33 2.10 29.40
N GLU A 162 0.31 1.20 28.44
CA GLU A 162 0.06 -0.23 28.68
C GLU A 162 1.19 -0.85 29.52
N ASN A 163 2.44 -0.52 29.23
CA ASN A 163 3.59 -1.00 30.00
C ASN A 163 3.58 -0.49 31.45
N LEU A 164 3.19 0.77 31.68
CA LEU A 164 3.09 1.33 33.03
C LEU A 164 2.00 0.65 33.87
N ARG A 165 0.88 0.24 33.27
CA ARG A 165 -0.21 -0.46 33.95
C ARG A 165 0.08 -1.93 34.23
N GLY A 166 0.94 -2.56 33.43
CA GLY A 166 1.36 -3.95 33.65
C GLY A 166 2.37 -4.13 34.78
N ASN A 167 2.99 -3.04 35.24
CA ASN A 167 4.01 -3.03 36.29
C ASN A 167 3.49 -2.54 37.67
N SER A 168 2.18 -2.29 37.79
CA SER A 168 1.48 -1.89 39.03
C SER A 168 0.58 -3.00 39.52
#